data_AF-A0A7X6FJ02-F1
#
_entry.id   AF-A0A7X6FJ02-F1
#
_cell.length_a   1.000
_cell.length_b   1.000
_cell.length_c   1.000
_cell.angle_alpha   90.00
_cell.angle_beta   90.00
_cell.angle_gamma   90.00
#
_symmetry.space_group_name_H-M   'P 1'
#
loop_
_entity.id
_entity.type
_entity.pdbx_description
1 polymer ?
#
loop_
_entity_poly.entity_id
_entity_poly.type
_entity_poly.pdbx_seq_one_letter_code
_entity_poly.pdbx_strand_id
1 'polypeptide(L)'
;MTAKPYNRVFGKQQRCHTIILASGETVRHMTVRPWMAALFVCLAGLFSIGYLLATSYLVLRDDLIGATMARQARMQYDYEDRIAALRAQVDRVTSRQLLDQQVVEEKVDKLIEQQQQLSSRGGKLNALLDRAESSGLTDKSPHADANTAAAKNEHAQLTAPKAIEKLLTNGRPADVTPDNSTLAYVPAPETVADRADRVFSKVTLSLKHIEQDQLTRIRNLTADASGTANEIQTIMSNVGVKIPNEVVVSDSEDDDGGVGGPYVAPENVDQFEQSMADLDTALTRLETARGAAESLPFRNPAPGKLVTSPFGNRKDPFFGTLALHPGTDFHFSPGEKIKATAPGRIVSAGWTGGYGNMVEIDHGDGISTRYGHMEEVLVKVGDKVGTGDPIGLAGSTGRSTGTHLHYEVRENGRPIDPMYFINAGTKLASYISGLGAI
;
A
#
# COMPACT_ATOMS: atom_id res chain seq x y z
N MET A 1 -109.08 -90.49 -20.52
CA MET A 1 -110.21 -90.30 -21.45
C MET A 1 -110.99 -89.07 -21.00
N THR A 2 -111.22 -88.11 -21.92
CA THR A 2 -112.44 -87.27 -22.07
C THR A 2 -112.96 -86.49 -20.85
N ALA A 3 -113.44 -85.26 -20.90
CA ALA A 3 -113.76 -84.28 -21.94
C ALA A 3 -114.17 -82.97 -21.21
N LYS A 4 -114.24 -81.87 -21.97
CA LYS A 4 -114.87 -80.57 -21.61
C LYS A 4 -116.34 -80.78 -21.14
N PRO A 5 -116.95 -79.86 -20.35
CA PRO A 5 -117.59 -78.68 -20.99
C PRO A 5 -117.60 -77.37 -20.16
N TYR A 6 -118.06 -76.31 -20.84
CA TYR A 6 -118.21 -74.89 -20.43
C TYR A 6 -119.32 -74.64 -19.40
N ASN A 7 -119.17 -73.59 -18.56
CA ASN A 7 -120.23 -72.58 -18.36
C ASN A 7 -119.73 -71.24 -17.77
N ARG A 8 -120.36 -70.12 -18.20
CA ARG A 8 -120.16 -68.72 -17.78
C ARG A 8 -120.84 -68.43 -16.43
N VAL A 9 -120.27 -67.59 -15.54
CA VAL A 9 -121.04 -66.72 -14.62
C VAL A 9 -120.24 -65.44 -14.23
N PHE A 10 -120.85 -64.29 -14.57
CA PHE A 10 -120.94 -62.97 -13.94
C PHE A 10 -119.84 -62.41 -13.00
N GLY A 11 -119.51 -61.14 -13.29
CA GLY A 11 -118.60 -60.28 -12.52
C GLY A 11 -119.10 -59.90 -11.11
N LYS A 12 -118.13 -59.73 -10.21
CA LYS A 12 -118.33 -59.14 -8.89
C LYS A 12 -118.34 -57.62 -9.02
N GLN A 13 -119.50 -56.99 -8.79
CA GLN A 13 -119.64 -55.54 -8.70
C GLN A 13 -118.78 -54.96 -7.57
N GLN A 14 -117.99 -53.93 -7.87
CA GLN A 14 -117.27 -53.14 -6.88
C GLN A 14 -118.26 -52.28 -6.09
N ARG A 15 -118.28 -52.45 -4.76
CA ARG A 15 -119.10 -51.64 -3.84
C ARG A 15 -118.55 -50.21 -3.78
N CYS A 16 -119.24 -49.26 -4.42
CA CYS A 16 -118.96 -47.84 -4.27
C CYS A 16 -119.29 -47.40 -2.83
N HIS A 17 -118.31 -46.85 -2.13
CA HIS A 17 -118.49 -46.32 -0.78
C HIS A 17 -119.02 -44.89 -0.89
N THR A 18 -120.16 -44.63 -0.25
CA THR A 18 -120.81 -43.31 -0.25
C THR A 18 -120.56 -42.66 1.10
N ILE A 19 -119.86 -41.53 1.10
CA ILE A 19 -119.62 -40.73 2.31
C ILE A 19 -120.71 -39.66 2.34
N ILE A 20 -121.50 -39.66 3.41
CA ILE A 20 -122.59 -38.69 3.64
C ILE A 20 -122.06 -37.66 4.62
N LEU A 21 -121.86 -36.42 4.15
CA LEU A 21 -121.53 -35.27 4.99
C LEU A 21 -122.81 -34.44 5.13
N ALA A 22 -123.37 -34.42 6.33
CA ALA A 22 -124.50 -33.58 6.68
C ALA A 22 -123.98 -32.34 7.45
N SER A 23 -124.27 -31.15 6.93
CA SER A 23 -124.05 -29.88 7.62
C SER A 23 -125.31 -29.04 7.45
N GLY A 24 -126.06 -28.87 8.53
CA GLY A 24 -127.32 -28.11 8.55
C GLY A 24 -128.41 -28.68 7.63
N GLU A 25 -129.26 -27.80 7.08
CA GLU A 25 -130.45 -28.17 6.28
C GLU A 25 -130.16 -28.67 4.85
N THR A 26 -128.88 -28.81 4.44
CA THR A 26 -128.52 -29.31 3.11
C THR A 26 -127.66 -30.57 3.18
N VAL A 27 -128.14 -31.68 2.62
CA VAL A 27 -127.39 -32.94 2.52
C VAL A 27 -126.74 -33.04 1.14
N ARG A 28 -125.41 -33.04 1.08
CA ARG A 28 -124.64 -33.22 -0.17
C ARG A 28 -124.00 -34.61 -0.15
N HIS A 29 -124.29 -35.42 -1.16
CA HIS A 29 -123.70 -36.75 -1.31
C HIS A 29 -122.59 -36.70 -2.38
N MET A 30 -121.41 -37.25 -2.07
CA MET A 30 -120.32 -37.38 -3.04
C MET A 30 -119.98 -38.86 -3.22
N THR A 31 -119.98 -39.32 -4.47
CA THR A 31 -119.68 -40.73 -4.79
C THR A 31 -118.19 -40.86 -5.10
N VAL A 32 -117.45 -41.58 -4.27
CA VAL A 32 -116.02 -41.81 -4.50
C VAL A 32 -115.87 -43.06 -5.36
N ARG A 33 -115.58 -42.87 -6.65
CA ARG A 33 -115.25 -43.97 -7.57
C ARG A 33 -113.84 -44.49 -7.28
N PRO A 34 -113.57 -45.81 -7.40
CA PRO A 34 -112.27 -46.40 -7.03
C PRO A 34 -111.07 -45.80 -7.78
N TRP A 35 -111.26 -45.27 -9.00
CA TRP A 35 -110.22 -44.55 -9.72
C TRP A 35 -109.80 -43.23 -9.05
N MET A 36 -110.71 -42.51 -8.38
CA MET A 36 -110.37 -41.27 -7.65
C MET A 36 -109.54 -41.56 -6.40
N ALA A 37 -109.79 -42.67 -5.72
CA ALA A 37 -108.97 -43.10 -4.59
C ALA A 37 -107.54 -43.46 -5.04
N ALA A 38 -107.39 -44.14 -6.18
CA ALA A 38 -106.08 -44.45 -6.76
C ALA A 38 -105.30 -43.18 -7.14
N LEU A 39 -105.98 -42.18 -7.71
CA LEU A 39 -105.37 -40.89 -8.08
C LEU A 39 -104.91 -40.12 -6.84
N PHE A 40 -105.72 -40.10 -5.78
CA PHE A 40 -105.35 -39.46 -4.51
C PHE A 40 -104.16 -40.16 -3.83
N VAL A 41 -104.11 -41.50 -3.83
CA VAL A 41 -102.97 -42.25 -3.28
C VAL A 41 -101.71 -42.01 -4.10
N CYS A 42 -101.81 -41.93 -5.43
CA CYS A 42 -100.68 -41.62 -6.29
C CYS A 42 -100.16 -40.19 -6.05
N LEU A 43 -101.06 -39.22 -5.89
CA LEU A 43 -100.72 -37.83 -5.59
C LEU A 43 -100.10 -37.69 -4.20
N ALA A 44 -100.66 -38.35 -3.18
CA ALA A 44 -100.10 -38.40 -1.84
C ALA A 44 -98.72 -39.09 -1.81
N GLY A 45 -98.55 -40.15 -2.62
CA GLY A 45 -97.26 -40.82 -2.81
C GLY A 45 -96.21 -39.89 -3.43
N LEU A 46 -96.55 -39.15 -4.49
CA LEU A 46 -95.69 -38.14 -5.11
C LEU A 46 -95.29 -37.04 -4.12
N PHE A 47 -96.24 -36.51 -3.35
CA PHE A 47 -95.95 -35.53 -2.32
C PHE A 47 -95.06 -36.07 -1.20
N SER A 48 -95.24 -37.32 -0.81
CA SER A 48 -94.45 -37.96 0.24
C SER A 48 -93.02 -38.24 -0.24
N ILE A 49 -92.86 -38.69 -1.49
CA ILE A 49 -91.54 -38.87 -2.13
C ILE A 49 -90.86 -37.50 -2.29
N GLY A 50 -91.59 -36.48 -2.74
CA GLY A 50 -91.07 -35.12 -2.86
C GLY A 50 -90.64 -34.54 -1.51
N TYR A 51 -91.42 -34.77 -0.47
CA TYR A 51 -91.08 -34.36 0.90
C TYR A 51 -89.82 -35.08 1.40
N LEU A 52 -89.73 -36.40 1.24
CA LEU A 52 -88.56 -37.18 1.63
C LEU A 52 -87.30 -36.77 0.86
N LEU A 53 -87.41 -36.52 -0.45
CA LEU A 53 -86.31 -36.03 -1.27
C LEU A 53 -85.86 -34.62 -0.85
N ALA A 54 -86.78 -33.72 -0.53
CA ALA A 54 -86.46 -32.37 -0.06
C ALA A 54 -85.78 -32.40 1.32
N THR A 55 -86.26 -33.22 2.26
CA THR A 55 -85.62 -33.38 3.58
C THR A 55 -84.25 -34.04 3.46
N SER A 56 -84.10 -35.04 2.57
CA SER A 56 -82.81 -35.69 2.31
C SER A 56 -81.80 -34.71 1.69
N TYR A 57 -82.23 -33.88 0.73
CA TYR A 57 -81.40 -32.84 0.13
C TYR A 57 -80.96 -31.79 1.15
N LEU A 58 -81.84 -31.32 2.03
CA LEU A 58 -81.48 -30.33 3.05
C LEU A 58 -80.44 -30.88 4.05
N VAL A 59 -80.60 -32.13 4.49
CA VAL A 59 -79.63 -32.77 5.40
C VAL A 59 -78.28 -33.02 4.70
N LEU A 60 -78.29 -33.55 3.48
CA LEU A 60 -77.03 -33.74 2.72
C LEU A 60 -76.38 -32.41 2.33
N ARG A 61 -77.15 -31.35 2.10
CA ARG A 61 -76.63 -30.04 1.70
C ARG A 61 -75.73 -29.44 2.79
N ASP A 62 -76.12 -29.55 4.06
CA ASP A 62 -75.32 -29.01 5.16
C ASP A 62 -74.00 -29.77 5.31
N ASP A 63 -74.00 -31.10 5.16
CA ASP A 63 -72.78 -31.91 5.16
C ASP A 63 -71.87 -31.61 3.95
N LEU A 64 -72.45 -31.39 2.77
CA LEU A 64 -71.70 -31.14 1.53
C LEU A 64 -71.12 -29.72 1.49
N ILE A 65 -71.87 -28.73 2.00
CA ILE A 65 -71.38 -27.35 2.18
C ILE A 65 -70.33 -27.31 3.29
N GLY A 66 -70.55 -28.02 4.41
CA GLY A 66 -69.57 -28.13 5.49
C GLY A 66 -68.27 -28.77 5.03
N ALA A 67 -68.33 -29.87 4.27
CA ALA A 67 -67.16 -30.56 3.75
C ALA A 67 -66.36 -29.74 2.72
N THR A 68 -67.05 -28.98 1.86
CA THR A 68 -66.39 -28.11 0.86
C THR A 68 -65.81 -26.85 1.49
N MET A 69 -66.50 -26.21 2.44
CA MET A 69 -65.97 -25.09 3.20
C MET A 69 -64.79 -25.49 4.09
N ALA A 70 -64.85 -26.64 4.77
CA ALA A 70 -63.73 -27.15 5.55
C ALA A 70 -62.50 -27.46 4.68
N ARG A 71 -62.71 -27.97 3.45
CA ARG A 71 -61.62 -28.20 2.49
C ARG A 71 -61.04 -26.89 1.96
N GLN A 72 -61.87 -25.90 1.63
CA GLN A 72 -61.40 -24.57 1.24
C GLN A 72 -60.63 -23.87 2.36
N ALA A 73 -61.13 -23.93 3.60
CA ALA A 73 -60.45 -23.37 4.76
C ALA A 73 -59.08 -24.03 5.00
N ARG A 74 -58.98 -25.36 4.93
CA ARG A 74 -57.68 -26.07 5.03
C ARG A 74 -56.72 -25.69 3.92
N MET A 75 -57.19 -25.63 2.68
CA MET A 75 -56.35 -25.18 1.56
C MET A 75 -55.86 -23.75 1.77
N GLN A 76 -56.73 -22.86 2.26
CA GLN A 76 -56.35 -21.49 2.57
C GLN A 76 -55.31 -21.41 3.69
N TYR A 77 -55.46 -22.17 4.78
CA TYR A 77 -54.45 -22.24 5.84
C TYR A 77 -53.11 -22.79 5.33
N ASP A 78 -53.10 -23.85 4.52
CA ASP A 78 -51.85 -24.37 3.91
C ASP A 78 -51.18 -23.33 2.99
N TYR A 79 -51.97 -22.52 2.27
CA TYR A 79 -51.43 -21.43 1.46
C TYR A 79 -50.89 -20.28 2.33
N GLU A 80 -51.60 -19.88 3.38
CA GLU A 80 -51.16 -18.85 4.33
C GLU A 80 -49.86 -19.26 5.03
N ASP A 81 -49.74 -20.52 5.46
CA ASP A 81 -48.53 -21.07 6.06
C ASP A 81 -47.36 -21.12 5.06
N ARG A 82 -47.61 -21.54 3.80
CA ARG A 82 -46.57 -21.50 2.75
C ARG A 82 -46.11 -20.08 2.45
N ILE A 83 -47.04 -19.12 2.38
CA ILE A 83 -46.71 -17.72 2.16
C ILE A 83 -45.89 -17.18 3.33
N ALA A 84 -46.28 -17.49 4.57
CA ALA A 84 -45.53 -17.09 5.77
C ALA A 84 -44.12 -17.69 5.79
N ALA A 85 -43.97 -18.98 5.45
CA ALA A 85 -42.67 -19.64 5.37
C ALA A 85 -41.77 -19.06 4.26
N LEU A 86 -42.32 -18.81 3.07
CA LEU A 86 -41.60 -18.16 1.97
C LEU A 86 -41.19 -16.73 2.32
N ARG A 87 -42.07 -15.96 2.97
CA ARG A 87 -41.76 -14.61 3.43
C ARG A 87 -40.64 -14.61 4.48
N ALA A 88 -40.69 -15.52 5.45
CA ALA A 88 -39.63 -15.68 6.44
C ALA A 88 -38.29 -16.09 5.80
N GLN A 89 -38.31 -16.94 4.76
CA GLN A 89 -37.11 -17.27 3.99
C GLN A 89 -36.55 -16.05 3.25
N VAL A 90 -37.40 -15.27 2.57
CA VAL A 90 -37.01 -14.04 1.89
C VAL A 90 -36.43 -13.03 2.88
N ASP A 91 -37.10 -12.79 4.02
CA ASP A 91 -36.65 -11.87 5.06
C ASP A 91 -35.29 -12.32 5.63
N ARG A 92 -35.09 -13.64 5.81
CA ARG A 92 -33.82 -14.20 6.27
C ARG A 92 -32.69 -14.04 5.26
N VAL A 93 -32.97 -14.28 3.97
CA VAL A 93 -31.98 -14.15 2.89
C VAL A 93 -31.62 -12.69 2.67
N THR A 94 -32.63 -11.80 2.61
CA THR A 94 -32.43 -10.35 2.47
C THR A 94 -31.65 -9.78 3.66
N SER A 95 -31.98 -10.18 4.89
CA SER A 95 -31.23 -9.74 6.08
C SER A 95 -29.76 -10.19 6.05
N ARG A 96 -29.49 -11.44 5.64
CA ARG A 96 -28.11 -11.92 5.47
C ARG A 96 -27.35 -11.16 4.39
N GLN A 97 -28.00 -10.91 3.26
CA GLN A 97 -27.40 -10.18 2.14
C GLN A 97 -27.07 -8.73 2.54
N LEU A 98 -27.93 -8.06 3.30
CA LEU A 98 -27.66 -6.72 3.82
C LEU A 98 -26.48 -6.68 4.81
N LEU A 99 -26.39 -7.67 5.71
CA LEU A 99 -25.27 -7.77 6.65
C LEU A 99 -23.94 -8.05 5.93
N ASP A 100 -23.96 -8.99 4.97
CA ASP A 100 -22.78 -9.29 4.16
C ASP A 100 -22.33 -8.06 3.37
N GLN A 101 -23.26 -7.27 2.82
CA GLN A 101 -22.96 -6.03 2.13
C GLN A 101 -22.30 -5.01 3.07
N GLN A 102 -22.84 -4.79 4.27
CA GLN A 102 -22.28 -3.86 5.25
C GLN A 102 -20.85 -4.24 5.67
N VAL A 103 -20.60 -5.53 5.90
CA VAL A 103 -19.25 -6.02 6.26
C VAL A 103 -18.27 -5.82 5.11
N VAL A 104 -18.70 -6.06 3.87
CA VAL A 104 -17.87 -5.83 2.68
C VAL A 104 -17.57 -4.33 2.52
N GLU A 105 -18.57 -3.46 2.67
CA GLU A 105 -18.40 -2.00 2.60
C GLU A 105 -17.38 -1.51 3.66
N GLU A 106 -17.52 -1.91 4.92
CA GLU A 106 -16.57 -1.53 5.98
C GLU A 106 -15.13 -1.99 5.68
N LYS A 107 -14.97 -3.20 5.12
CA LYS A 107 -13.66 -3.72 4.71
C LYS A 107 -13.07 -2.96 3.52
N VAL A 108 -13.92 -2.56 2.55
CA VAL A 108 -13.49 -1.74 1.42
C VAL A 108 -13.03 -0.37 1.89
N ASP A 109 -13.79 0.28 2.78
CA ASP A 109 -13.43 1.59 3.31
C ASP A 109 -12.08 1.56 4.04
N LYS A 110 -11.87 0.54 4.90
CA LYS A 110 -10.57 0.31 5.56
C LYS A 110 -9.42 0.09 4.58
N LEU A 111 -9.66 -0.62 3.46
CA LEU A 111 -8.63 -0.81 2.44
C LEU A 111 -8.32 0.48 1.69
N ILE A 112 -9.32 1.29 1.37
CA ILE A 112 -9.12 2.58 0.70
C ILE A 112 -8.30 3.50 1.60
N GLU A 113 -8.61 3.55 2.91
CA GLU A 113 -7.84 4.30 3.89
C GLU A 113 -6.38 3.83 3.95
N GLN A 114 -6.14 2.52 4.05
CA GLN A 114 -4.79 1.94 4.03
C GLN A 114 -4.04 2.25 2.73
N GLN A 115 -4.71 2.17 1.59
CA GLN A 115 -4.12 2.48 0.29
C GLN A 115 -3.76 3.97 0.17
N GLN A 116 -4.60 4.88 0.66
CA GLN A 116 -4.33 6.31 0.67
C GLN A 116 -3.12 6.63 1.57
N GLN A 117 -3.05 6.04 2.76
CA GLN A 117 -1.91 6.18 3.65
C GLN A 117 -0.61 5.69 2.98
N LEU A 118 -0.62 4.47 2.41
CA LEU A 118 0.54 3.93 1.68
C LEU A 118 0.93 4.79 0.46
N SER A 119 -0.03 5.31 -0.29
CA SER A 119 0.25 6.18 -1.44
C SER A 119 0.89 7.51 -1.01
N SER A 120 0.38 8.12 0.07
CA SER A 120 0.93 9.36 0.62
C SER A 120 2.36 9.18 1.14
N ARG A 121 2.62 8.06 1.82
CA ARG A 121 3.94 7.65 2.32
C ARG A 121 4.90 7.39 1.15
N GLY A 122 4.42 6.72 0.10
CA GLY A 122 5.19 6.44 -1.11
C GLY A 122 5.71 7.70 -1.80
N GLY A 123 4.90 8.78 -1.84
CA GLY A 123 5.34 10.07 -2.39
C GLY A 123 6.52 10.68 -1.62
N LYS A 124 6.47 10.67 -0.28
CA LYS A 124 7.58 11.15 0.57
C LYS A 124 8.83 10.26 0.44
N LEU A 125 8.63 8.95 0.39
CA LEU A 125 9.70 7.97 0.26
C LEU A 125 10.46 8.15 -1.07
N ASN A 126 9.75 8.38 -2.17
CA ASN A 126 10.39 8.63 -3.46
C ASN A 126 11.31 9.86 -3.42
N ALA A 127 10.90 10.95 -2.77
CA ALA A 127 11.76 12.13 -2.61
C ALA A 127 13.05 11.83 -1.82
N LEU A 128 12.98 10.99 -0.77
CA LEU A 128 14.17 10.57 -0.02
C LEU A 128 15.03 9.57 -0.79
N LEU A 129 14.42 8.69 -1.59
CA LEU A 129 15.13 7.76 -2.46
C LEU A 129 15.89 8.49 -3.55
N ASP A 130 15.27 9.48 -4.20
CA ASP A 130 15.91 10.35 -5.19
C ASP A 130 17.09 11.12 -4.56
N ARG A 131 16.91 11.59 -3.31
CA ARG A 131 17.99 12.23 -2.55
C ARG A 131 19.13 11.26 -2.23
N ALA A 132 18.82 10.03 -1.81
CA ALA A 132 19.82 8.99 -1.56
C ALA A 132 20.60 8.63 -2.82
N GLU A 133 19.92 8.51 -3.96
CA GLU A 133 20.52 8.25 -5.27
C GLU A 133 21.41 9.42 -5.72
N SER A 134 20.97 10.67 -5.53
CA SER A 134 21.80 11.85 -5.78
C SER A 134 23.04 11.90 -4.87
N SER A 135 22.92 11.32 -3.67
CA SER A 135 24.02 11.04 -2.75
C SER A 135 24.78 9.74 -3.11
N GLY A 136 24.67 9.21 -4.33
CA GLY A 136 25.46 8.07 -4.80
C GLY A 136 25.25 6.77 -4.00
N LEU A 137 24.23 6.69 -3.16
CA LEU A 137 23.81 5.45 -2.51
C LEU A 137 22.91 4.72 -3.50
N THR A 138 23.50 3.79 -4.26
CA THR A 138 22.72 2.90 -5.12
C THR A 138 22.22 1.73 -4.29
N ASP A 139 20.93 1.44 -4.41
CA ASP A 139 20.33 0.28 -3.77
C ASP A 139 20.93 -0.99 -4.37
N LYS A 140 21.79 -1.67 -3.61
CA LYS A 140 22.41 -2.94 -3.99
C LYS A 140 21.50 -4.14 -3.77
N SER A 141 20.26 -3.95 -3.32
CA SER A 141 19.31 -5.06 -3.17
C SER A 141 19.03 -5.72 -4.52
N PRO A 142 19.17 -7.06 -4.62
CA PRO A 142 18.83 -7.79 -5.84
C PRO A 142 17.32 -8.01 -5.94
N HIS A 143 16.50 -6.95 -6.00
CA HIS A 143 15.06 -7.09 -6.20
C HIS A 143 14.48 -6.01 -7.13
N ALA A 144 14.21 -6.46 -8.36
CA ALA A 144 13.26 -5.96 -9.35
C ALA A 144 13.04 -4.44 -9.43
N ASP A 145 13.69 -3.82 -10.42
CA ASP A 145 13.26 -2.63 -11.16
C ASP A 145 12.43 -1.60 -10.37
N ALA A 146 13.05 -0.48 -10.01
CA ALA A 146 12.36 0.69 -9.46
C ALA A 146 11.16 1.15 -10.33
N ASN A 147 11.19 0.86 -11.64
CA ASN A 147 10.06 1.08 -12.56
C ASN A 147 8.91 0.07 -12.41
N THR A 148 9.17 -1.15 -11.93
CA THR A 148 8.14 -2.19 -11.74
C THR A 148 7.44 -2.04 -10.38
N ALA A 149 8.07 -1.46 -9.36
CA ALA A 149 7.42 -1.17 -8.07
C ALA A 149 6.45 0.03 -8.16
N ALA A 150 6.82 1.10 -8.86
CA ALA A 150 5.91 2.21 -9.15
C ALA A 150 4.76 1.77 -10.07
N ALA A 151 5.05 0.98 -11.11
CA ALA A 151 4.03 0.40 -11.97
C ALA A 151 3.15 -0.65 -11.24
N LYS A 152 3.70 -1.43 -10.30
CA LYS A 152 2.91 -2.33 -9.43
C LYS A 152 2.06 -1.56 -8.43
N ASN A 153 2.50 -0.40 -7.95
CA ASN A 153 1.69 0.46 -7.09
C ASN A 153 0.54 1.09 -7.89
N GLU A 154 0.79 1.64 -9.08
CA GLU A 154 -0.28 2.11 -9.98
C GLU A 154 -1.22 0.97 -10.40
N HIS A 155 -0.68 -0.20 -10.77
CA HIS A 155 -1.50 -1.37 -11.12
C HIS A 155 -2.27 -1.91 -9.91
N ALA A 156 -1.71 -1.93 -8.70
CA ALA A 156 -2.44 -2.34 -7.49
C ALA A 156 -3.57 -1.34 -7.16
N GLN A 157 -3.31 -0.04 -7.30
CA GLN A 157 -4.30 1.03 -7.12
C GLN A 157 -5.44 0.96 -8.16
N LEU A 158 -5.13 0.60 -9.41
CA LEU A 158 -6.12 0.50 -10.51
C LEU A 158 -6.84 -0.86 -10.57
N THR A 159 -6.25 -1.92 -10.05
CA THR A 159 -6.80 -3.29 -10.15
C THR A 159 -7.63 -3.67 -8.94
N ALA A 160 -7.29 -3.20 -7.72
CA ALA A 160 -8.05 -3.53 -6.52
C ALA A 160 -9.54 -3.08 -6.60
N PRO A 161 -9.88 -1.80 -6.87
CA PRO A 161 -11.27 -1.38 -6.95
C PRO A 161 -12.01 -1.99 -8.15
N LYS A 162 -11.37 -2.13 -9.32
CA LYS A 162 -11.98 -2.77 -10.51
C LYS A 162 -12.19 -4.27 -10.36
N ALA A 163 -11.31 -4.98 -9.64
CA ALA A 163 -11.50 -6.41 -9.35
C ALA A 163 -12.64 -6.62 -8.36
N ILE A 164 -12.77 -5.75 -7.36
CA ILE A 164 -13.87 -5.75 -6.38
C ILE A 164 -15.20 -5.43 -7.09
N GLU A 165 -15.24 -4.40 -7.95
CA GLU A 165 -16.41 -4.03 -8.74
C GLU A 165 -16.86 -5.16 -9.70
N LYS A 166 -15.92 -5.81 -10.40
CA LYS A 166 -16.20 -6.94 -11.30
C LYS A 166 -16.69 -8.20 -10.57
N LEU A 167 -16.34 -8.37 -9.29
CA LEU A 167 -16.80 -9.47 -8.45
C LEU A 167 -18.18 -9.19 -7.82
N LEU A 168 -18.46 -7.93 -7.46
CA LEU A 168 -19.77 -7.49 -6.97
C LEU A 168 -20.84 -7.50 -8.07
N THR A 169 -20.47 -7.12 -9.29
CA THR A 169 -21.39 -7.06 -10.45
C THR A 169 -21.72 -8.41 -11.07
N ASN A 170 -20.88 -9.43 -10.88
CA ASN A 170 -21.16 -10.80 -11.32
C ASN A 170 -22.16 -11.54 -10.41
N GLY A 171 -22.73 -10.87 -9.40
CA GLY A 171 -23.76 -11.37 -8.49
C GLY A 171 -25.18 -11.38 -9.05
N ARG A 172 -25.40 -11.61 -10.35
CA ARG A 172 -26.72 -12.07 -10.81
C ARG A 172 -26.78 -13.59 -10.58
N PRO A 173 -27.73 -14.09 -9.78
CA PRO A 173 -27.87 -15.52 -9.58
C PRO A 173 -28.07 -16.16 -10.95
N ALA A 174 -27.20 -17.10 -11.32
CA ALA A 174 -27.50 -18.03 -12.39
C ALA A 174 -28.81 -18.71 -12.02
N ASP A 175 -29.76 -18.66 -12.94
CA ASP A 175 -31.09 -19.24 -12.86
C ASP A 175 -30.98 -20.70 -12.39
N VAL A 176 -31.28 -20.96 -11.11
CA VAL A 176 -31.32 -22.32 -10.57
C VAL A 176 -32.71 -22.86 -10.86
N THR A 177 -32.87 -23.49 -12.01
CA THR A 177 -33.95 -24.45 -12.23
C THR A 177 -33.79 -25.58 -11.20
N PRO A 178 -34.78 -25.86 -10.34
CA PRO A 178 -34.66 -26.90 -9.35
C PRO A 178 -34.84 -28.26 -10.03
N ASP A 179 -33.73 -28.91 -10.38
CA ASP A 179 -33.75 -30.30 -10.81
C ASP A 179 -33.45 -31.19 -9.61
N ASN A 180 -34.49 -31.86 -9.17
CA ASN A 180 -34.60 -32.67 -7.97
C ASN A 180 -34.04 -34.07 -8.24
N SER A 181 -32.72 -34.24 -8.18
CA SER A 181 -32.13 -35.56 -7.93
C SER A 181 -30.72 -35.49 -7.35
N THR A 182 -30.49 -36.36 -6.36
CA THR A 182 -29.23 -36.69 -5.66
C THR A 182 -28.89 -35.85 -4.42
N LEU A 183 -29.14 -36.45 -3.26
CA LEU A 183 -28.53 -36.12 -1.96
C LEU A 183 -27.04 -36.51 -1.99
N ALA A 184 -26.24 -35.77 -2.74
CA ALA A 184 -24.80 -35.70 -2.54
C ALA A 184 -24.51 -34.46 -1.66
N TYR A 185 -23.53 -34.54 -0.77
CA TYR A 185 -23.01 -33.37 -0.06
C TYR A 185 -22.43 -32.39 -1.10
N VAL A 186 -23.26 -31.48 -1.58
CA VAL A 186 -22.84 -30.33 -2.37
C VAL A 186 -22.23 -29.36 -1.35
N PRO A 187 -20.94 -28.96 -1.49
CA PRO A 187 -20.40 -27.91 -0.63
C PRO A 187 -21.33 -26.70 -0.77
N ALA A 188 -21.72 -26.10 0.35
CA ALA A 188 -22.57 -24.91 0.33
C ALA A 188 -21.99 -23.92 -0.70
N PRO A 189 -22.81 -23.39 -1.64
CA PRO A 189 -22.31 -22.46 -2.65
C PRO A 189 -21.60 -21.29 -1.96
N GLU A 190 -20.34 -21.02 -2.34
CA GLU A 190 -19.53 -19.95 -1.74
C GLU A 190 -20.34 -18.65 -1.69
N THR A 191 -20.48 -18.06 -0.50
CA THR A 191 -21.22 -16.82 -0.35
C THR A 191 -20.43 -15.66 -1.00
N VAL A 192 -21.10 -14.54 -1.26
CA VAL A 192 -20.42 -13.33 -1.75
C VAL A 192 -19.41 -12.83 -0.70
N ALA A 193 -19.75 -12.95 0.59
CA ALA A 193 -18.87 -12.62 1.70
C ALA A 193 -17.59 -13.48 1.74
N ASP A 194 -17.69 -14.81 1.57
CA ASP A 194 -16.51 -15.70 1.59
C ASP A 194 -15.51 -15.37 0.47
N ARG A 195 -16.03 -15.02 -0.72
CA ARG A 195 -15.20 -14.60 -1.86
C ARG A 195 -14.54 -13.25 -1.61
N ALA A 196 -15.28 -12.29 -1.04
CA ALA A 196 -14.75 -10.99 -0.69
C ALA A 196 -13.62 -11.13 0.35
N ASP A 197 -13.81 -11.94 1.39
CA ASP A 197 -12.83 -12.19 2.44
C ASP A 197 -11.52 -12.78 1.93
N ARG A 198 -11.58 -13.70 0.97
CA ARG A 198 -10.39 -14.25 0.33
C ARG A 198 -9.62 -13.18 -0.45
N VAL A 199 -10.32 -12.28 -1.14
CA VAL A 199 -9.69 -11.19 -1.90
C VAL A 199 -9.09 -10.18 -0.94
N PHE A 200 -9.84 -9.75 0.08
CA PHE A 200 -9.35 -8.85 1.12
C PHE A 200 -8.09 -9.39 1.78
N SER A 201 -8.10 -10.66 2.20
CA SER A 201 -6.92 -11.29 2.82
C SER A 201 -5.70 -11.25 1.91
N LYS A 202 -5.86 -11.51 0.60
CA LYS A 202 -4.76 -11.43 -0.37
C LYS A 202 -4.25 -10.00 -0.54
N VAL A 203 -5.14 -9.02 -0.64
CA VAL A 203 -4.77 -7.60 -0.77
C VAL A 203 -4.06 -7.14 0.49
N THR A 204 -4.61 -7.38 1.68
CA THR A 204 -3.98 -7.02 2.95
C THR A 204 -2.60 -7.66 3.12
N LEU A 205 -2.43 -8.94 2.75
CA LEU A 205 -1.11 -9.59 2.77
C LEU A 205 -0.12 -8.96 1.78
N SER A 206 -0.59 -8.60 0.58
CA SER A 206 0.25 -7.91 -0.41
C SER A 206 0.67 -6.53 0.07
N LEU A 207 -0.25 -5.74 0.65
CA LEU A 207 0.05 -4.41 1.19
C LEU A 207 1.05 -4.50 2.34
N LYS A 208 0.90 -5.49 3.23
CA LYS A 208 1.84 -5.74 4.32
C LYS A 208 3.24 -6.13 3.83
N HIS A 209 3.34 -6.93 2.76
CA HIS A 209 4.63 -7.27 2.15
C HIS A 209 5.30 -6.02 1.58
N ILE A 210 4.56 -5.18 0.85
CA ILE A 210 5.08 -3.91 0.30
C ILE A 210 5.59 -3.00 1.41
N GLU A 211 4.85 -2.87 2.51
CA GLU A 211 5.29 -2.09 3.67
C GLU A 211 6.57 -2.63 4.30
N GLN A 212 6.68 -3.96 4.46
CA GLN A 212 7.88 -4.61 5.00
C GLN A 212 9.11 -4.44 4.09
N ASP A 213 8.92 -4.54 2.78
CA ASP A 213 9.98 -4.30 1.80
C ASP A 213 10.46 -2.85 1.84
N GLN A 214 9.53 -1.89 1.89
CA GLN A 214 9.84 -0.47 2.00
C GLN A 214 10.62 -0.17 3.29
N LEU A 215 10.18 -0.69 4.44
CA LEU A 215 10.88 -0.52 5.71
C LEU A 215 12.29 -1.12 5.69
N THR A 216 12.46 -2.30 5.12
CA THR A 216 13.76 -2.96 5.01
C THR A 216 14.70 -2.14 4.12
N ARG A 217 14.19 -1.61 3.01
CA ARG A 217 14.93 -0.74 2.10
C ARG A 217 15.40 0.54 2.79
N ILE A 218 14.50 1.22 3.51
CA ILE A 218 14.82 2.45 4.27
C ILE A 218 15.92 2.16 5.30
N ARG A 219 15.81 1.07 6.06
CA ARG A 219 16.81 0.70 7.07
C ARG A 219 18.18 0.40 6.46
N ASN A 220 18.23 -0.33 5.35
CA ASN A 220 19.48 -0.61 4.66
C ASN A 220 20.14 0.69 4.16
N LEU A 221 19.37 1.57 3.51
CA LEU A 221 19.87 2.88 3.07
C LEU A 221 20.35 3.74 4.24
N THR A 222 19.62 3.73 5.35
CA THR A 222 20.00 4.46 6.58
C THR A 222 21.33 3.96 7.14
N ALA A 223 21.50 2.63 7.19
CA ALA A 223 22.73 1.99 7.65
C ALA A 223 23.91 2.29 6.71
N ASP A 224 23.70 2.22 5.40
CA ASP A 224 24.71 2.51 4.39
C ASP A 224 25.13 4.00 4.40
N ALA A 225 24.16 4.92 4.51
CA ALA A 225 24.40 6.34 4.63
C ALA A 225 25.21 6.68 5.89
N SER A 226 24.76 6.17 7.04
CA SER A 226 25.43 6.38 8.33
C SER A 226 26.82 5.77 8.36
N GLY A 227 26.98 4.55 7.83
CA GLY A 227 28.25 3.87 7.72
C GLY A 227 29.24 4.64 6.84
N THR A 228 28.79 5.09 5.67
CA THR A 228 29.62 5.90 4.76
C THR A 228 30.03 7.23 5.40
N ALA A 229 29.11 7.91 6.08
CA ALA A 229 29.42 9.15 6.79
C ALA A 229 30.47 8.95 7.90
N ASN A 230 30.34 7.86 8.68
CA ASN A 230 31.31 7.50 9.72
C ASN A 230 32.70 7.23 9.16
N GLU A 231 32.80 6.53 8.02
CA GLU A 231 34.09 6.25 7.37
C GLU A 231 34.76 7.53 6.86
N ILE A 232 34.00 8.41 6.20
CA ILE A 232 34.51 9.72 5.75
C ILE A 232 35.02 10.52 6.95
N GLN A 233 34.23 10.61 8.01
CA GLN A 233 34.61 11.34 9.22
C GLN A 233 35.87 10.75 9.88
N THR A 234 35.99 9.42 9.93
CA THR A 234 37.17 8.73 10.47
C THR A 234 38.43 9.03 9.67
N ILE A 235 38.32 9.01 8.33
CA ILE A 235 39.43 9.37 7.45
C ILE A 235 39.85 10.83 7.66
N MET A 236 38.89 11.75 7.78
CA MET A 236 39.16 13.18 8.00
C MET A 236 39.76 13.46 9.39
N SER A 237 39.27 12.80 10.44
CA SER A 237 39.80 12.97 11.80
C SER A 237 41.26 12.52 11.93
N ASN A 238 41.68 11.52 11.15
CA ASN A 238 43.06 11.05 11.13
C ASN A 238 44.05 12.08 10.54
N VAL A 239 43.56 13.05 9.78
CA VAL A 239 44.36 14.12 9.19
C VAL A 239 44.33 15.40 10.06
N GLY A 240 43.64 15.36 11.21
CA GLY A 240 43.53 16.49 12.14
C GLY A 240 42.35 17.43 11.86
N VAL A 241 41.57 17.16 10.82
CA VAL A 241 40.38 17.95 10.46
C VAL A 241 39.21 17.53 11.34
N LYS A 242 38.67 18.48 12.12
CA LYS A 242 37.45 18.27 12.90
C LYS A 242 36.24 18.74 12.10
N ILE A 243 35.40 17.80 11.70
CA ILE A 243 34.06 18.15 11.19
C ILE A 243 33.18 18.38 12.42
N PRO A 244 32.48 19.53 12.53
CA PRO A 244 31.40 19.68 13.51
C PRO A 244 30.41 18.55 13.28
N ASN A 245 30.20 17.68 14.28
CA ASN A 245 29.00 16.86 14.29
C ASN A 245 27.83 17.81 14.51
N GLU A 246 27.21 18.34 13.46
CA GLU A 246 25.87 18.95 13.56
C GLU A 246 24.82 17.84 13.69
N VAL A 247 24.99 16.98 14.70
CA VAL A 247 23.93 16.41 15.54
C VAL A 247 24.55 16.29 16.93
N VAL A 248 25.08 17.40 17.45
CA VAL A 248 25.05 17.61 18.88
C VAL A 248 23.59 17.96 19.16
N VAL A 249 22.78 16.93 19.44
CA VAL A 249 21.86 17.09 20.56
C VAL A 249 22.79 17.54 21.67
N SER A 250 22.65 18.80 22.02
CA SER A 250 23.37 19.45 23.09
C SER A 250 23.15 18.66 24.37
N ASP A 251 23.99 17.64 24.58
CA ASP A 251 24.54 17.33 25.88
C ASP A 251 25.55 18.45 26.22
N SER A 252 25.06 19.69 26.22
CA SER A 252 25.67 20.74 26.99
C SER A 252 25.38 20.38 28.44
N GLU A 253 26.38 19.82 29.13
CA GLU A 253 26.37 19.58 30.58
C GLU A 253 26.26 20.88 31.42
N ASP A 254 25.92 22.03 30.83
CA ASP A 254 25.76 23.31 31.53
C ASP A 254 24.68 24.18 30.84
N ASP A 255 23.41 23.82 30.96
CA ASP A 255 22.31 24.80 30.91
C ASP A 255 21.19 24.39 31.88
N ASP A 256 20.97 25.23 32.89
CA ASP A 256 19.96 25.12 33.95
C ASP A 256 18.55 25.43 33.39
N GLY A 257 18.15 24.64 32.40
CA GLY A 257 16.83 24.67 31.77
C GLY A 257 16.16 23.34 31.99
N GLY A 258 15.76 23.05 33.24
CA GLY A 258 15.08 21.82 33.61
C GLY A 258 13.79 21.59 32.84
N VAL A 259 13.88 20.88 31.70
CA VAL A 259 12.72 20.36 30.98
C VAL A 259 12.63 18.86 31.28
N GLY A 260 11.92 18.55 32.35
CA GLY A 260 11.59 17.17 32.75
C GLY A 260 10.07 17.00 32.84
N GLY A 261 9.51 16.27 31.88
CA GLY A 261 8.16 15.71 31.97
C GLY A 261 8.25 14.18 32.14
N PRO A 262 7.22 13.51 32.66
CA PRO A 262 7.18 12.05 32.63
C PRO A 262 7.33 11.59 31.18
N TYR A 263 8.25 10.65 30.94
CA TYR A 263 8.40 10.00 29.64
C TYR A 263 7.09 9.27 29.32
N VAL A 264 6.27 9.87 28.48
CA VAL A 264 5.13 9.23 27.84
C VAL A 264 5.62 8.79 26.47
N ALA A 265 5.87 7.49 26.29
CA ALA A 265 6.14 6.96 24.98
C ALA A 265 4.96 7.35 24.07
N PRO A 266 5.18 8.03 22.94
CA PRO A 266 4.10 8.35 22.02
C PRO A 266 3.42 7.05 21.60
N GLU A 267 2.11 6.96 21.86
CA GLU A 267 1.28 5.82 21.45
C GLU A 267 1.36 5.71 19.93
N ASN A 268 2.05 4.67 19.46
CA ASN A 268 2.20 4.29 18.06
C ASN A 268 2.71 5.42 17.15
N VAL A 269 3.94 5.90 17.36
CA VAL A 269 4.67 6.50 16.23
C VAL A 269 4.81 5.41 15.20
N ASP A 270 4.20 5.60 14.02
CA ASP A 270 4.35 4.72 12.88
C ASP A 270 5.86 4.42 12.70
N GLN A 271 6.27 3.16 12.87
CA GLN A 271 7.68 2.73 12.73
C GLN A 271 8.29 3.19 11.40
N PHE A 272 7.42 3.39 10.40
CA PHE A 272 7.73 3.98 9.11
C PHE A 272 8.18 5.44 9.21
N GLU A 273 7.43 6.31 9.89
CA GLU A 273 7.78 7.73 10.03
C GLU A 273 9.09 7.90 10.82
N GLN A 274 9.33 7.06 11.84
CA GLN A 274 10.62 7.02 12.53
C GLN A 274 11.76 6.61 11.60
N SER A 275 11.57 5.53 10.81
CA SER A 275 12.58 5.06 9.86
C SER A 275 12.89 6.12 8.78
N MET A 276 11.89 6.91 8.37
CA MET A 276 12.05 8.03 7.44
C MET A 276 12.86 9.18 8.05
N ALA A 277 12.58 9.54 9.30
CA ALA A 277 13.35 10.57 10.01
C ALA A 277 14.81 10.15 10.24
N ASP A 278 15.03 8.87 10.56
CA ASP A 278 16.37 8.29 10.70
C ASP A 278 17.14 8.35 9.37
N LEU A 279 16.48 8.02 8.25
CA LEU A 279 17.06 8.11 6.92
C LEU A 279 17.43 9.56 6.55
N ASP A 280 16.53 10.52 6.78
CA ASP A 280 16.79 11.93 6.48
C ASP A 280 17.98 12.48 7.29
N THR A 281 18.06 12.11 8.58
CA THR A 281 19.20 12.45 9.45
C THR A 281 20.49 11.83 8.93
N ALA A 282 20.46 10.55 8.55
CA ALA A 282 21.62 9.84 8.03
C ALA A 282 22.12 10.43 6.69
N LEU A 283 21.20 10.78 5.78
CA LEU A 283 21.53 11.43 4.51
C LEU A 283 22.12 12.82 4.72
N THR A 284 21.52 13.64 5.60
CA THR A 284 22.03 14.97 5.93
C THR A 284 23.45 14.89 6.52
N ARG A 285 23.71 13.91 7.39
CA ARG A 285 25.05 13.67 7.93
C ARG A 285 26.04 13.25 6.85
N LEU A 286 25.64 12.38 5.92
CA LEU A 286 26.47 11.97 4.79
C LEU A 286 26.81 13.14 3.87
N GLU A 287 25.82 13.96 3.51
CA GLU A 287 25.99 15.14 2.68
C GLU A 287 26.95 16.15 3.34
N THR A 288 26.79 16.39 4.64
CA THR A 288 27.68 17.26 5.42
C THR A 288 29.11 16.74 5.44
N ALA A 289 29.29 15.45 5.72
CA ALA A 289 30.61 14.81 5.73
C ALA A 289 31.30 14.90 4.36
N ARG A 290 30.54 14.68 3.27
CA ARG A 290 31.07 14.82 1.91
C ARG A 290 31.40 16.26 1.54
N GLY A 291 30.51 17.20 1.84
CA GLY A 291 30.76 18.62 1.57
C GLY A 291 32.02 19.10 2.27
N ALA A 292 32.24 18.69 3.52
CA ALA A 292 33.46 18.99 4.27
C ALA A 292 34.71 18.30 3.68
N ALA A 293 34.58 17.08 3.16
CA ALA A 293 35.68 16.41 2.47
C ALA A 293 36.02 17.09 1.14
N GLU A 294 35.03 17.57 0.39
CA GLU A 294 35.22 18.23 -0.89
C GLU A 294 35.78 19.65 -0.77
N SER A 295 35.57 20.32 0.37
CA SER A 295 36.12 21.66 0.63
C SER A 295 37.60 21.67 0.97
N LEU A 296 38.19 20.50 1.25
CA LEU A 296 39.56 20.37 1.76
C LEU A 296 40.52 19.73 0.74
N PRO A 297 41.83 20.02 0.84
CA PRO A 297 42.82 19.69 -0.20
C PRO A 297 43.26 18.22 -0.18
N PHE A 298 42.31 17.29 -0.18
CA PHE A 298 42.56 15.84 -0.22
C PHE A 298 42.95 15.33 -1.60
N ARG A 299 42.73 16.10 -2.67
CA ARG A 299 43.14 15.69 -4.02
C ARG A 299 44.65 15.74 -4.21
N ASN A 300 45.15 14.83 -5.04
CA ASN A 300 46.54 14.86 -5.46
C ASN A 300 46.82 16.10 -6.33
N PRO A 301 47.74 17.01 -5.94
CA PRO A 301 48.12 18.17 -6.74
C PRO A 301 48.82 17.83 -8.06
N ALA A 302 49.36 16.60 -8.17
CA ALA A 302 50.19 16.16 -9.27
C ALA A 302 49.93 14.70 -9.68
N PRO A 303 48.76 14.40 -10.24
CA PRO A 303 48.39 13.02 -10.57
C PRO A 303 49.31 12.37 -11.59
N GLY A 304 49.71 11.12 -11.32
CA GLY A 304 50.64 10.38 -12.16
C GLY A 304 52.07 10.93 -12.20
N LYS A 305 52.37 11.98 -11.42
CA LYS A 305 53.72 12.57 -11.36
C LYS A 305 54.53 11.94 -10.24
N LEU A 306 55.85 11.91 -10.45
CA LEU A 306 56.80 11.42 -9.47
C LEU A 306 57.06 12.49 -8.40
N VAL A 307 57.12 12.06 -7.14
CA VAL A 307 57.66 12.88 -6.05
C VAL A 307 59.17 12.95 -6.22
N THR A 308 59.71 14.15 -6.44
CA THR A 308 61.14 14.39 -6.59
C THR A 308 61.81 14.73 -5.27
N SER A 309 61.08 15.34 -4.32
CA SER A 309 61.56 15.61 -2.97
C SER A 309 60.42 15.56 -1.95
N PRO A 310 60.51 14.72 -0.91
CA PRO A 310 59.46 14.64 0.12
C PRO A 310 59.55 15.81 1.12
N PHE A 311 58.48 15.99 1.88
CA PHE A 311 58.46 16.84 3.08
C PHE A 311 59.44 16.35 4.14
N GLY A 312 59.97 17.28 4.95
CA GLY A 312 60.79 16.98 6.13
C GLY A 312 62.25 17.40 6.03
N ASN A 313 63.04 17.02 7.03
CA ASN A 313 64.44 17.43 7.12
C ASN A 313 65.31 16.70 6.09
N ARG A 314 66.00 17.48 5.25
CA ARG A 314 66.92 16.96 4.23
C ARG A 314 68.15 17.85 4.08
N LYS A 315 69.15 17.35 3.36
CA LYS A 315 70.32 18.16 2.99
C LYS A 315 69.86 19.24 2.00
N ASP A 316 70.11 20.49 2.34
CA ASP A 316 69.79 21.65 1.52
C ASP A 316 70.59 21.59 0.21
N PRO A 317 69.94 21.69 -0.97
CA PRO A 317 70.62 21.54 -2.25
C PRO A 317 71.56 22.71 -2.59
N PHE A 318 71.44 23.86 -1.91
CA PHE A 318 72.27 25.04 -2.16
C PHE A 318 73.36 25.20 -1.11
N PHE A 319 73.06 24.97 0.17
CA PHE A 319 74.00 25.15 1.29
C PHE A 319 74.66 23.85 1.76
N GLY A 320 74.10 22.68 1.39
CA GLY A 320 74.63 21.38 1.81
C GLY A 320 74.45 21.05 3.29
N THR A 321 73.71 21.86 4.05
CA THR A 321 73.41 21.66 5.48
C THR A 321 72.03 21.08 5.69
N LEU A 322 71.73 20.52 6.87
CA LEU A 322 70.39 20.03 7.18
C LEU A 322 69.39 21.21 7.24
N ALA A 323 68.28 21.10 6.50
CA ALA A 323 67.20 22.08 6.49
C ALA A 323 65.84 21.38 6.36
N LEU A 324 64.79 22.00 6.89
CA LEU A 324 63.41 21.53 6.72
C LEU A 324 62.92 21.90 5.32
N HIS A 325 62.39 20.91 4.60
CA HIS A 325 61.61 21.10 3.39
C HIS A 325 60.12 21.20 3.76
N PRO A 326 59.50 22.40 3.67
CA PRO A 326 58.13 22.65 4.18
C PRO A 326 57.00 22.14 3.28
N GLY A 327 57.33 21.42 2.21
CA GLY A 327 56.36 20.87 1.25
C GLY A 327 56.89 19.63 0.55
N THR A 328 56.18 19.20 -0.48
CA THR A 328 56.56 18.08 -1.35
C THR A 328 56.73 18.58 -2.77
N ASP A 329 57.84 18.19 -3.40
CA ASP A 329 58.18 18.54 -4.78
C ASP A 329 57.72 17.44 -5.74
N PHE A 330 57.02 17.82 -6.80
CA PHE A 330 56.56 16.94 -7.85
C PHE A 330 57.17 17.30 -9.19
N HIS A 331 57.53 16.30 -9.99
CA HIS A 331 58.05 16.53 -11.33
C HIS A 331 56.98 17.13 -12.25
N PHE A 332 57.29 18.29 -12.85
CA PHE A 332 56.45 18.98 -13.84
C PHE A 332 57.28 19.39 -15.05
N SER A 333 56.65 19.43 -16.21
CA SER A 333 57.25 20.04 -17.40
C SER A 333 57.11 21.56 -17.38
N PRO A 334 58.02 22.34 -18.00
CA PRO A 334 57.85 23.78 -18.15
C PRO A 334 56.52 24.12 -18.83
N GLY A 335 55.79 25.10 -18.30
CA GLY A 335 54.49 25.52 -18.83
C GLY A 335 53.33 24.57 -18.53
N GLU A 336 53.55 23.48 -17.79
CA GLU A 336 52.46 22.58 -17.41
C GLU A 336 51.50 23.26 -16.41
N LYS A 337 50.19 23.05 -16.58
CA LYS A 337 49.17 23.71 -15.75
C LYS A 337 49.18 23.15 -14.33
N ILE A 338 49.33 24.05 -13.36
CA ILE A 338 49.13 23.77 -11.94
C ILE A 338 47.66 24.07 -11.61
N LYS A 339 47.01 23.16 -10.89
CA LYS A 339 45.59 23.22 -10.55
C LYS A 339 45.36 23.27 -9.05
N ALA A 340 44.30 23.94 -8.62
CA ALA A 340 43.88 23.96 -7.22
C ALA A 340 43.41 22.57 -6.75
N THR A 341 43.85 22.12 -5.58
CA THR A 341 43.48 20.82 -4.99
C THR A 341 42.13 20.82 -4.27
N ALA A 342 41.60 22.00 -3.95
CA ALA A 342 40.33 22.22 -3.26
C ALA A 342 39.76 23.61 -3.57
N PRO A 343 38.45 23.85 -3.35
CA PRO A 343 37.88 25.17 -3.56
C PRO A 343 38.38 26.13 -2.48
N GLY A 344 38.50 27.41 -2.80
CA GLY A 344 39.00 28.38 -1.83
C GLY A 344 39.12 29.80 -2.38
N ARG A 345 39.76 30.65 -1.58
CA ARG A 345 40.06 32.04 -1.96
C ARG A 345 41.57 32.24 -2.06
N ILE A 346 42.00 32.89 -3.13
CA ILE A 346 43.42 33.26 -3.28
C ILE A 346 43.78 34.34 -2.27
N VAL A 347 44.74 34.04 -1.37
CA VAL A 347 45.24 34.99 -0.36
C VAL A 347 46.63 35.53 -0.69
N SER A 348 47.38 34.84 -1.55
CA SER A 348 48.63 35.33 -2.13
C SER A 348 48.75 34.88 -3.59
N ALA A 349 49.23 35.76 -4.45
CA ALA A 349 49.48 35.48 -5.87
C ALA A 349 50.58 36.41 -6.40
N GLY A 350 51.79 35.88 -6.59
CA GLY A 350 52.94 36.64 -7.10
C GLY A 350 54.26 36.24 -6.47
N TRP A 351 55.27 37.11 -6.60
CA TRP A 351 56.63 36.83 -6.12
C TRP A 351 56.73 36.82 -4.60
N THR A 352 57.13 35.69 -4.01
CA THR A 352 57.24 35.49 -2.56
C THR A 352 58.60 34.89 -2.17
N GLY A 353 59.64 35.73 -2.16
CA GLY A 353 60.97 35.36 -1.66
C GLY A 353 61.53 34.10 -2.31
N GLY A 354 61.93 33.12 -1.50
CA GLY A 354 62.51 31.85 -1.97
C GLY A 354 61.55 30.97 -2.78
N TYR A 355 60.24 31.19 -2.69
CA TYR A 355 59.25 30.45 -3.48
C TYR A 355 59.16 30.91 -4.94
N GLY A 356 59.75 32.07 -5.29
CA GLY A 356 59.56 32.67 -6.60
C GLY A 356 58.10 33.09 -6.79
N ASN A 357 57.55 32.87 -7.98
CA ASN A 357 56.12 33.06 -8.20
C ASN A 357 55.32 31.96 -7.50
N MET A 358 54.39 32.38 -6.64
CA MET A 358 53.66 31.48 -5.75
C MET A 358 52.19 31.88 -5.68
N VAL A 359 51.33 30.87 -5.52
CA VAL A 359 49.91 31.04 -5.19
C VAL A 359 49.62 30.36 -3.85
N GLU A 360 48.92 31.07 -2.97
CA GLU A 360 48.40 30.54 -1.71
C GLU A 360 46.87 30.62 -1.73
N ILE A 361 46.23 29.49 -1.44
CA ILE A 361 44.77 29.33 -1.42
C ILE A 361 44.35 29.04 0.02
N ASP A 362 43.44 29.85 0.55
CA ASP A 362 42.75 29.59 1.81
C ASP A 362 41.48 28.78 1.54
N HIS A 363 41.38 27.61 2.17
CA HIS A 363 40.27 26.67 2.04
C HIS A 363 39.27 26.77 3.20
N GLY A 364 39.53 27.63 4.20
CA GLY A 364 38.76 27.68 5.44
C GLY A 364 39.33 26.75 6.52
N ASP A 365 38.77 26.83 7.73
CA ASP A 365 39.12 26.02 8.89
C ASP A 365 40.63 26.01 9.26
N GLY A 366 41.34 27.08 8.90
CA GLY A 366 42.77 27.21 9.12
C GLY A 366 43.63 26.40 8.14
N ILE A 367 43.04 25.77 7.13
CA ILE A 367 43.75 24.99 6.11
C ILE A 367 44.02 25.84 4.87
N SER A 368 45.28 25.85 4.42
CA SER A 368 45.69 26.53 3.19
C SER A 368 46.67 25.68 2.39
N THR A 369 46.74 25.92 1.08
CA THR A 369 47.71 25.27 0.19
C THR A 369 48.60 26.29 -0.49
N ARG A 370 49.88 25.95 -0.68
CA ARG A 370 50.83 26.76 -1.44
C ARG A 370 51.35 26.02 -2.64
N TYR A 371 51.53 26.75 -3.73
CA TYR A 371 52.03 26.26 -5.01
C TYR A 371 53.18 27.18 -5.44
N GLY A 372 54.42 26.71 -5.35
CA GLY A 372 55.62 27.51 -5.58
C GLY A 372 56.30 27.26 -6.93
N HIS A 373 57.32 28.07 -7.20
CA HIS A 373 58.23 27.98 -8.35
C HIS A 373 57.56 28.13 -9.73
N MET A 374 56.39 28.77 -9.80
CA MET A 374 55.67 28.97 -11.06
C MET A 374 56.47 29.82 -12.05
N GLU A 375 56.30 29.63 -13.36
CA GLU A 375 56.77 30.60 -14.34
C GLU A 375 55.78 31.77 -14.48
N GLU A 376 54.48 31.46 -14.44
CA GLU A 376 53.39 32.42 -14.62
C GLU A 376 52.26 32.13 -13.63
N VAL A 377 51.69 33.19 -13.05
CA VAL A 377 50.52 33.14 -12.16
C VAL A 377 49.29 33.57 -12.93
N LEU A 378 48.25 32.73 -12.95
CA LEU A 378 47.04 32.95 -13.76
C LEU A 378 45.87 33.57 -12.98
N VAL A 379 46.02 33.72 -11.65
CA VAL A 379 44.98 34.19 -10.72
C VAL A 379 45.45 35.41 -9.94
N LYS A 380 44.51 36.10 -9.27
CA LYS A 380 44.79 37.29 -8.46
C LYS A 380 44.29 37.09 -7.03
N VAL A 381 44.90 37.82 -6.11
CA VAL A 381 44.45 37.87 -4.71
C VAL A 381 42.98 38.30 -4.67
N GLY A 382 42.17 37.55 -3.93
CA GLY A 382 40.72 37.75 -3.82
C GLY A 382 39.88 36.87 -4.74
N ASP A 383 40.46 36.25 -5.77
CA ASP A 383 39.72 35.34 -6.64
C ASP A 383 39.19 34.12 -5.86
N LYS A 384 38.00 33.65 -6.23
CA LYS A 384 37.48 32.35 -5.79
C LYS A 384 37.83 31.32 -6.85
N VAL A 385 38.41 30.21 -6.43
CA VAL A 385 38.75 29.09 -7.30
C VAL A 385 38.02 27.84 -6.86
N GLY A 386 37.55 27.06 -7.82
CA GLY A 386 37.05 25.73 -7.63
C GLY A 386 38.16 24.69 -7.73
N THR A 387 37.82 23.47 -7.33
CA THR A 387 38.72 22.33 -7.45
C THR A 387 39.08 22.05 -8.91
N GLY A 388 40.38 21.92 -9.19
CA GLY A 388 40.88 21.65 -10.55
C GLY A 388 41.06 22.89 -11.42
N ASP A 389 40.70 24.08 -10.95
CA ASP A 389 40.90 25.32 -11.68
C ASP A 389 42.40 25.59 -11.88
N PRO A 390 42.83 26.01 -13.09
CA PRO A 390 44.22 26.35 -13.35
C PRO A 390 44.60 27.65 -12.63
N ILE A 391 45.64 27.60 -11.81
CA ILE A 391 46.11 28.74 -11.00
C ILE A 391 47.45 29.31 -11.46
N GLY A 392 48.20 28.54 -12.25
CA GLY A 392 49.53 28.93 -12.70
C GLY A 392 50.14 27.92 -13.67
N LEU A 393 51.31 28.27 -14.20
CA LEU A 393 52.12 27.41 -15.05
C LEU A 393 53.40 27.02 -14.31
N ALA A 394 53.77 25.75 -14.38
CA ALA A 394 54.96 25.22 -13.72
C ALA A 394 56.24 25.78 -14.34
N GLY A 395 57.18 26.17 -13.48
CA GLY A 395 58.44 26.79 -13.88
C GLY A 395 59.57 26.45 -12.93
N SER A 396 60.58 27.32 -12.93
CA SER A 396 61.76 27.19 -12.05
C SER A 396 62.18 28.56 -11.51
N THR A 397 61.24 29.30 -10.92
CA THR A 397 61.51 30.62 -10.34
C THR A 397 61.89 30.55 -8.86
N GLY A 398 62.50 31.62 -8.34
CA GLY A 398 62.95 31.67 -6.94
C GLY A 398 64.10 30.70 -6.66
N ARG A 399 64.03 30.02 -5.52
CA ARG A 399 65.08 29.10 -5.05
C ARG A 399 64.81 27.67 -5.53
N SER A 400 64.94 27.46 -6.84
CA SER A 400 64.69 26.18 -7.51
C SER A 400 65.92 25.69 -8.28
N THR A 401 66.10 24.36 -8.37
CA THR A 401 67.18 23.72 -9.16
C THR A 401 66.72 23.22 -10.53
N GLY A 402 65.43 23.35 -10.86
CA GLY A 402 64.84 22.88 -12.11
C GLY A 402 63.31 22.88 -12.05
N THR A 403 62.62 22.62 -13.16
CA THR A 403 61.16 22.69 -13.18
C THR A 403 60.50 21.61 -12.33
N HIS A 404 59.68 22.05 -11.37
CA HIS A 404 58.87 21.20 -10.50
C HIS A 404 57.73 22.02 -9.88
N LEU A 405 56.73 21.33 -9.34
CA LEU A 405 55.75 21.93 -8.45
C LEU A 405 56.21 21.73 -7.00
N HIS A 406 56.45 22.81 -6.28
CA HIS A 406 56.56 22.77 -4.82
C HIS A 406 55.17 22.97 -4.21
N TYR A 407 54.66 21.95 -3.51
CA TYR A 407 53.33 21.95 -2.92
C TYR A 407 53.40 21.86 -1.40
N GLU A 408 52.71 22.77 -0.71
CA GLU A 408 52.55 22.71 0.75
C GLU A 408 51.08 22.61 1.12
N VAL A 409 50.80 21.88 2.19
CA VAL A 409 49.57 22.03 2.98
C VAL A 409 49.95 22.67 4.31
N ARG A 410 49.16 23.63 4.76
CA ARG A 410 49.42 24.37 5.99
C ARG A 410 48.19 24.39 6.87
N GLU A 411 48.38 24.12 8.15
CA GLU A 411 47.36 24.23 9.19
C GLU A 411 47.73 25.38 10.13
N ASN A 412 46.82 26.35 10.27
CA ASN A 412 47.02 27.56 11.08
C ASN A 412 48.35 28.26 10.78
N GLY A 413 48.70 28.29 9.48
CA GLY A 413 49.93 28.88 8.98
C GLY A 413 51.20 28.06 9.24
N ARG A 414 51.13 26.83 9.74
CA ARG A 414 52.28 25.91 9.91
C ARG A 414 52.28 24.85 8.82
N PRO A 415 53.43 24.56 8.17
CA PRO A 415 53.51 23.51 7.17
C PRO A 415 53.37 22.13 7.81
N ILE A 416 52.58 21.27 7.18
CA ILE A 416 52.39 19.86 7.56
C ILE A 416 52.65 18.98 6.34
N ASP A 417 52.92 17.69 6.55
CA ASP A 417 53.22 16.76 5.46
C ASP A 417 52.01 16.64 4.51
N PRO A 418 52.12 17.10 3.24
CA PRO A 418 51.04 17.01 2.27
C PRO A 418 50.58 15.58 2.00
N MET A 419 51.44 14.58 2.24
CA MET A 419 51.11 13.18 2.01
C MET A 419 49.99 12.67 2.93
N TYR A 420 49.77 13.28 4.10
CA TYR A 420 48.63 12.90 4.95
C TYR A 420 47.29 13.19 4.25
N PHE A 421 47.17 14.34 3.59
CA PHE A 421 45.98 14.71 2.84
C PHE A 421 45.82 13.88 1.57
N ILE A 422 46.90 13.70 0.81
CA ILE A 422 46.86 12.93 -0.44
C ILE A 422 46.47 11.47 -0.17
N ASN A 423 47.04 10.85 0.87
CA ASN A 423 46.71 9.47 1.25
C ASN A 423 45.30 9.33 1.85
N ALA A 424 44.77 10.37 2.49
CA ALA A 424 43.38 10.38 2.92
C ALA A 424 42.44 10.51 1.73
N GLY A 425 42.77 11.35 0.74
CA GLY A 425 42.00 11.50 -0.49
C GLY A 425 41.88 10.23 -1.30
N THR A 426 42.93 9.41 -1.38
CA THR A 426 42.84 8.10 -2.06
C THR A 426 41.87 7.14 -1.38
N LYS A 427 41.74 7.22 -0.05
CA LYS A 427 40.73 6.45 0.69
C LYS A 427 39.33 7.04 0.52
N LEU A 428 39.20 8.37 0.52
CA LEU A 428 37.93 9.06 0.31
C LEU A 428 37.38 8.86 -1.11
N ALA A 429 38.24 8.61 -2.09
CA ALA A 429 37.85 8.39 -3.48
C ALA A 429 36.85 7.23 -3.67
N SER A 430 36.82 6.23 -2.77
CA SER A 430 35.82 5.15 -2.84
C SER A 430 34.43 5.57 -2.34
N TYR A 431 34.32 6.68 -1.62
CA TYR A 431 33.09 7.16 -1.00
C TYR A 431 32.55 8.45 -1.62
N ILE A 432 33.40 9.17 -2.35
CA ILE A 432 33.10 10.45 -2.98
C ILE A 432 33.50 10.39 -4.45
N SER A 433 32.49 10.33 -5.32
CA SER A 433 32.66 10.34 -6.76
C SER A 433 33.40 11.61 -7.18
N GLY A 434 34.61 11.45 -7.72
CA GLY A 434 35.41 12.56 -8.25
C GLY A 434 36.73 12.81 -7.52
N LEU A 435 36.91 12.39 -6.26
CA LEU A 435 38.17 12.59 -5.53
C LEU A 435 39.35 11.74 -6.06
N GLY A 436 39.04 10.60 -6.71
CA GLY A 436 40.03 9.68 -7.26
C GLY A 436 40.42 9.89 -8.73
N ALA A 437 39.73 10.79 -9.44
CA ALA A 437 40.00 11.07 -10.86
C ALA A 437 40.37 12.54 -11.03
N ILE A 438 41.66 12.78 -11.17
CA ILE A 438 42.41 13.50 -12.22
C ILE A 438 43.84 13.02 -12.04
#